data_AF-A0A930ANS3-F1
#
_entry.id   AF-A0A930ANS3-F1
#
_cell.length_a   1.000
_cell.length_b   1.000
_cell.length_c   1.000
_cell.angle_alpha   90.00
_cell.angle_beta   90.00
_cell.angle_gamma   90.00
#
_symmetry.space_group_name_H-M   'P 1'
#
loop_
_entity.id
_entity.type
_entity.pdbx_description
1 polymer ?
#
loop_
_entity_poly.entity_id
_entity_poly.type
_entity_poly.pdbx_seq_one_letter_code
_entity_poly.pdbx_strand_id
1 'polypeptide(L)'
;MGKTKGRLTLPSESNFLEQTKELLDRWGADAIRDSDGTKLDEATKQLDAKIYTTYFVARNHNDFIKDHMEECQQIFVMSKFWLATEDTLTIPFMEGYFEDQVQPDYVHDPKRYWEVIDRTTGEVVPVEKWTVHEENNTITIEGTRPFHEYTVSFLVYAIWDPTQMYNHITNNWGDVPHDIPFDVRGPHSNQFMHSYLKQWLKDNPDTDVVRFTTFFYHFTLIFNNLGKEKFVDWFGYGASVSVAALEAFAKEKGYRLRA
;
A
#
# COMPACT_ATOMS: atom_id res chain seq x y z
N MET A 1 -11.55 42.77 -22.26
CA MET A 1 -10.41 41.85 -22.10
C MET A 1 -10.84 40.50 -22.64
N GLY A 2 -10.08 39.90 -23.55
CA GLY A 2 -10.39 38.55 -24.04
C GLY A 2 -10.29 37.53 -22.91
N LYS A 3 -11.09 36.45 -22.96
CA LYS A 3 -10.91 35.33 -22.04
C LYS A 3 -9.53 34.71 -22.26
N THR A 4 -8.74 34.59 -21.20
CA THR A 4 -7.49 33.81 -21.21
C THR A 4 -7.83 32.32 -21.26
N LYS A 5 -7.15 31.54 -22.09
CA LYS A 5 -7.27 30.08 -22.19
C LYS A 5 -5.94 29.40 -21.84
N GLY A 6 -6.02 28.15 -21.41
CA GLY A 6 -4.92 27.24 -21.08
C GLY A 6 -4.48 27.25 -19.61
N ARG A 7 -3.49 26.40 -19.28
CA ARG A 7 -2.96 26.18 -17.92
C ARG A 7 -4.00 25.59 -16.95
N LEU A 8 -4.96 24.84 -17.46
CA LEU A 8 -6.01 24.22 -16.66
C LEU A 8 -6.34 22.83 -17.19
N THR A 9 -6.21 21.83 -16.31
CA THR A 9 -6.57 20.44 -16.59
C THR A 9 -7.93 20.12 -15.99
N LEU A 10 -8.87 19.67 -16.83
CA LEU A 10 -10.23 19.32 -16.45
C LEU A 10 -10.33 17.80 -16.17
N PRO A 11 -10.83 17.36 -15.00
CA PRO A 11 -11.20 15.96 -14.83
C PRO A 11 -12.45 15.62 -15.66
N SER A 12 -12.47 14.44 -16.28
CA SER A 12 -13.62 13.92 -17.01
C SER A 12 -13.73 12.40 -16.84
N GLU A 13 -14.82 11.84 -17.32
CA GLU A 13 -15.15 10.42 -17.29
C GLU A 13 -16.07 10.04 -18.47
N SER A 14 -16.19 8.75 -18.73
CA SER A 14 -17.06 8.20 -19.76
C SER A 14 -18.51 8.66 -19.58
N ASN A 15 -19.20 8.92 -20.70
CA ASN A 15 -20.60 9.36 -20.73
C ASN A 15 -20.84 10.81 -20.26
N PHE A 16 -19.80 11.64 -20.19
CA PHE A 16 -19.89 13.05 -19.78
C PHE A 16 -19.38 14.03 -20.85
N LEU A 17 -19.40 13.60 -22.13
CA LEU A 17 -18.78 14.32 -23.25
C LEU A 17 -19.30 15.76 -23.41
N GLU A 18 -20.62 15.96 -23.41
CA GLU A 18 -21.21 17.28 -23.69
C GLU A 18 -20.92 18.28 -22.57
N GLN A 19 -21.00 17.84 -21.31
CA GLN A 19 -20.62 18.62 -20.14
C GLN A 19 -19.11 18.92 -20.15
N THR A 20 -18.29 17.96 -20.58
CA THR A 20 -16.84 18.16 -20.73
C THR A 20 -16.55 19.25 -21.76
N LYS A 21 -17.19 19.23 -22.93
CA LYS A 21 -17.07 20.30 -23.95
C LYS A 21 -17.51 21.66 -23.42
N GLU A 22 -18.64 21.72 -22.71
CA GLU A 22 -19.13 22.97 -22.10
C GLU A 22 -18.09 23.54 -21.13
N LEU A 23 -17.55 22.71 -20.23
CA LEU A 23 -16.56 23.15 -19.23
C LEU A 23 -15.22 23.52 -19.84
N LEU A 24 -14.77 22.81 -20.88
CA LEU A 24 -13.56 23.17 -21.64
C LEU A 24 -13.67 24.59 -22.21
N ASP A 25 -14.77 24.94 -22.87
CA ASP A 25 -14.94 26.29 -23.41
C ASP A 25 -15.18 27.35 -22.32
N ARG A 26 -16.02 27.01 -21.33
CA ARG A 26 -16.39 27.95 -20.27
C ARG A 26 -15.19 28.36 -19.43
N TRP A 27 -14.35 27.39 -19.05
CA TRP A 27 -13.17 27.62 -18.20
C TRP A 27 -11.89 27.85 -19.01
N GLY A 28 -11.89 27.56 -20.31
CA GLY A 28 -10.71 27.67 -21.16
C GLY A 28 -9.64 26.64 -20.81
N ALA A 29 -10.04 25.43 -20.40
CA ALA A 29 -9.10 24.34 -20.12
C ALA A 29 -8.44 23.83 -21.41
N ASP A 30 -7.17 23.43 -21.32
CA ASP A 30 -6.33 22.95 -22.43
C ASP A 30 -5.86 21.50 -22.26
N ALA A 31 -6.32 20.84 -21.19
CA ALA A 31 -6.04 19.44 -20.92
C ALA A 31 -7.23 18.75 -20.24
N ILE A 32 -7.35 17.45 -20.45
CA ILE A 32 -8.35 16.57 -19.84
C ILE A 32 -7.62 15.44 -19.13
N ARG A 33 -8.10 15.02 -17.96
CA ARG A 33 -7.61 13.83 -17.27
C ARG A 33 -8.74 12.89 -16.86
N ASP A 34 -8.44 11.60 -16.81
CA ASP A 34 -9.23 10.66 -16.01
C ASP A 34 -8.94 10.82 -14.50
N SER A 35 -9.79 10.20 -13.67
CA SER A 35 -9.58 10.06 -12.23
C SER A 35 -9.51 8.58 -11.86
N ASP A 36 -9.10 8.29 -10.62
CA ASP A 36 -9.06 6.90 -10.14
C ASP A 36 -10.46 6.27 -10.18
N GLY A 37 -10.56 5.06 -10.70
CA GLY A 37 -11.82 4.37 -10.93
C GLY A 37 -12.61 4.83 -12.17
N THR A 38 -12.14 5.81 -12.95
CA THR A 38 -12.82 6.25 -14.19
C THR A 38 -11.95 6.09 -15.44
N LYS A 39 -12.58 6.15 -16.61
CA LYS A 39 -11.92 6.13 -17.92
C LYS A 39 -12.54 7.19 -18.82
N LEU A 40 -11.72 7.81 -19.68
CA LEU A 40 -12.21 8.68 -20.74
C LEU A 40 -12.74 7.82 -21.89
N ASP A 41 -13.89 8.21 -22.46
CA ASP A 41 -14.36 7.62 -23.71
C ASP A 41 -13.56 8.14 -24.91
N GLU A 42 -13.60 7.39 -26.01
CA GLU A 42 -12.88 7.73 -27.24
C GLU A 42 -13.26 9.12 -27.76
N ALA A 43 -14.53 9.49 -27.67
CA ALA A 43 -15.00 10.81 -28.11
C ALA A 43 -14.38 11.95 -27.29
N THR A 44 -14.17 11.76 -25.99
CA THR A 44 -13.53 12.73 -25.10
C THR A 44 -12.02 12.84 -25.39
N LYS A 45 -11.36 11.72 -25.70
CA LYS A 45 -9.93 11.73 -26.08
C LYS A 45 -9.65 12.46 -27.39
N GLN A 46 -10.64 12.52 -28.30
CA GLN A 46 -10.52 13.21 -29.59
C GLN A 46 -10.86 14.72 -29.53
N LEU A 47 -11.09 15.27 -28.33
CA LEU A 47 -11.27 16.71 -28.16
C LEU A 47 -9.93 17.46 -28.35
N ASP A 48 -10.00 18.73 -28.76
CA ASP A 48 -8.82 19.60 -28.91
C ASP A 48 -8.28 20.04 -27.54
N ALA A 49 -7.74 19.09 -26.79
CA ALA A 49 -7.14 19.27 -25.47
C ALA A 49 -6.11 18.16 -25.25
N LYS A 50 -5.06 18.45 -24.47
CA LYS A 50 -4.07 17.43 -24.10
C LYS A 50 -4.68 16.35 -23.23
N ILE A 51 -4.38 15.10 -23.51
CA ILE A 51 -4.88 13.96 -22.75
C ILE A 51 -3.85 13.52 -21.71
N TYR A 52 -4.23 13.67 -20.44
CA TYR A 52 -3.50 13.13 -19.30
C TYR A 52 -4.13 11.80 -18.93
N THR A 53 -3.36 10.72 -19.01
CA THR A 53 -3.85 9.38 -18.64
C THR A 53 -3.14 8.91 -17.39
N THR A 54 -3.94 8.55 -16.39
CA THR A 54 -3.43 8.06 -15.11
C THR A 54 -2.78 6.69 -15.28
N TYR A 55 -1.57 6.54 -14.71
CA TYR A 55 -0.83 5.29 -14.72
C TYR A 55 -0.43 4.88 -13.30
N PHE A 56 -0.81 3.65 -12.93
CA PHE A 56 -0.47 3.04 -11.64
C PHE A 56 0.66 2.04 -11.84
N VAL A 57 1.76 2.23 -11.10
CA VAL A 57 3.00 1.47 -11.32
C VAL A 57 3.06 0.18 -10.52
N ALA A 58 2.34 0.07 -9.40
CA ALA A 58 2.53 -1.03 -8.47
C ALA A 58 1.22 -1.60 -7.94
N ARG A 59 0.11 -1.43 -8.69
CA ARG A 59 -1.24 -1.91 -8.35
C ARG A 59 -2.10 -2.06 -9.61
N ASN A 60 -3.39 -2.41 -9.46
CA ASN A 60 -4.37 -2.59 -10.54
C ASN A 60 -4.02 -3.75 -11.51
N HIS A 61 -3.27 -4.73 -11.04
CA HIS A 61 -2.85 -5.92 -11.79
C HIS A 61 -3.02 -7.19 -10.95
N ASN A 62 -4.22 -7.37 -10.39
CA ASN A 62 -4.53 -8.49 -9.49
C ASN A 62 -4.23 -9.87 -10.10
N ASP A 63 -4.46 -10.07 -11.39
CA ASP A 63 -4.17 -11.35 -12.05
C ASP A 63 -2.68 -11.69 -12.01
N PHE A 64 -1.81 -10.68 -12.14
CA PHE A 64 -0.36 -10.87 -12.03
C PHE A 64 0.05 -11.14 -10.59
N ILE A 65 -0.33 -10.28 -9.64
CA ILE A 65 0.19 -10.38 -8.26
C ILE A 65 -0.38 -11.58 -7.51
N LYS A 66 -1.57 -12.07 -7.85
CA LYS A 66 -2.11 -13.31 -7.28
C LYS A 66 -1.23 -14.54 -7.56
N ASP A 67 -0.49 -14.54 -8.66
CA ASP A 67 0.45 -15.60 -9.01
C ASP A 67 1.83 -15.41 -8.34
N HIS A 68 2.07 -14.24 -7.73
CA HIS A 68 3.37 -13.81 -7.20
C HIS A 68 3.25 -13.14 -5.81
N MET A 69 2.38 -13.67 -4.95
CA MET A 69 2.07 -13.07 -3.64
C MET A 69 3.29 -12.91 -2.73
N GLU A 70 4.38 -13.65 -2.97
CA GLU A 70 5.67 -13.46 -2.31
C GLU A 70 6.32 -12.09 -2.59
N GLU A 71 5.89 -11.39 -3.64
CA GLU A 71 6.32 -10.04 -4.01
C GLU A 71 5.28 -8.97 -3.64
N CYS A 72 4.26 -9.30 -2.85
CA CYS A 72 3.33 -8.33 -2.29
C CYS A 72 4.09 -7.34 -1.37
N GLN A 73 3.67 -6.07 -1.34
CA GLN A 73 4.35 -5.06 -0.51
C GLN A 73 4.28 -5.41 0.96
N GLN A 74 5.36 -5.16 1.70
CA GLN A 74 5.44 -5.47 3.12
C GLN A 74 5.62 -4.22 3.97
N ILE A 75 5.16 -4.29 5.22
CA ILE A 75 5.20 -3.20 6.20
C ILE A 75 5.51 -3.79 7.57
N PHE A 76 6.40 -3.16 8.35
CA PHE A 76 6.48 -3.46 9.78
C PHE A 76 5.39 -2.70 10.53
N VAL A 77 4.67 -3.42 11.39
CA VAL A 77 3.65 -2.87 12.28
C VAL A 77 3.89 -3.34 13.71
N MET A 78 3.23 -2.70 14.68
CA MET A 78 3.44 -2.96 16.10
C MET A 78 2.10 -3.20 16.80
N SER A 79 2.01 -4.29 17.56
CA SER A 79 0.83 -4.55 18.39
C SER A 79 0.55 -3.39 19.36
N LYS A 80 -0.64 -3.38 19.94
CA LYS A 80 -0.90 -2.60 21.17
C LYS A 80 0.08 -3.02 22.28
N PHE A 81 0.17 -2.19 23.31
CA PHE A 81 0.86 -2.52 24.56
C PHE A 81 -0.01 -3.50 25.35
N TRP A 82 0.58 -4.59 25.82
CA TRP A 82 -0.10 -5.62 26.61
C TRP A 82 0.58 -5.77 27.97
N LEU A 83 -0.19 -5.58 29.04
CA LEU A 83 0.29 -5.71 30.41
C LEU A 83 0.35 -7.19 30.81
N ALA A 84 1.53 -7.67 31.21
CA ALA A 84 1.65 -8.97 31.86
C ALA A 84 1.18 -8.87 33.32
N THR A 85 0.24 -9.71 33.73
CA THR A 85 -0.15 -9.86 35.14
C THR A 85 0.48 -11.09 35.79
N GLU A 86 1.01 -12.00 34.97
CA GLU A 86 1.58 -13.29 35.36
C GLU A 86 2.95 -13.48 34.67
N ASP A 87 3.52 -14.67 34.82
CA ASP A 87 4.77 -15.07 34.17
C ASP A 87 4.59 -15.52 32.71
N THR A 88 3.36 -15.55 32.22
CA THR A 88 3.02 -15.84 30.82
C THR A 88 2.06 -14.78 30.30
N LEU A 89 2.24 -14.37 29.04
CA LEU A 89 1.37 -13.40 28.38
C LEU A 89 1.08 -13.84 26.94
N THR A 90 -0.20 -13.89 26.57
CA THR A 90 -0.63 -14.10 25.18
C THR A 90 -1.08 -12.77 24.57
N ILE A 91 -0.47 -12.37 23.46
CA ILE A 91 -0.72 -11.13 22.74
C ILE A 91 -1.44 -11.43 21.41
N PRO A 92 -2.69 -10.96 21.20
CA PRO A 92 -3.30 -10.91 19.87
C PRO A 92 -2.71 -9.75 19.08
N PHE A 93 -1.61 -9.99 18.36
CA PHE A 93 -0.79 -8.91 17.80
C PHE A 93 -1.47 -8.16 16.64
N MET A 94 -2.43 -8.81 15.97
CA MET A 94 -3.28 -8.18 14.94
C MET A 94 -4.41 -7.31 15.51
N GLU A 95 -4.61 -7.29 16.83
CA GLU A 95 -5.75 -6.58 17.41
C GLU A 95 -5.73 -5.07 17.07
N GLY A 96 -6.78 -4.64 16.39
CA GLY A 96 -6.97 -3.24 15.99
C GLY A 96 -6.31 -2.87 14.67
N TYR A 97 -5.91 -3.85 13.85
CA TYR A 97 -5.58 -3.68 12.43
C TYR A 97 -6.78 -4.04 11.54
N PHE A 98 -6.81 -3.51 10.32
CA PHE A 98 -7.82 -3.85 9.33
C PHE A 98 -7.40 -5.10 8.54
N GLU A 99 -8.07 -6.22 8.76
CA GLU A 99 -7.69 -7.52 8.20
C GLU A 99 -7.82 -7.58 6.66
N ASP A 100 -8.68 -6.74 6.08
CA ASP A 100 -8.78 -6.60 4.63
C ASP A 100 -7.61 -5.82 4.03
N GLN A 101 -6.90 -5.00 4.83
CA GLN A 101 -5.74 -4.24 4.36
C GLN A 101 -4.44 -5.02 4.51
N VAL A 102 -4.26 -5.72 5.63
CA VAL A 102 -2.97 -6.31 6.00
C VAL A 102 -3.12 -7.72 6.56
N GLN A 103 -2.14 -8.57 6.22
CA GLN A 103 -2.05 -9.93 6.73
C GLN A 103 -0.64 -10.22 7.27
N PRO A 104 -0.48 -10.92 8.40
CA PRO A 104 0.84 -11.31 8.90
C PRO A 104 1.63 -12.11 7.87
N ASP A 105 2.93 -11.82 7.77
CA ASP A 105 3.84 -12.58 6.94
C ASP A 105 4.33 -13.83 7.69
N TYR A 106 3.72 -14.97 7.37
CA TYR A 106 4.15 -16.30 7.83
C TYR A 106 5.02 -17.05 6.81
N VAL A 107 5.28 -16.46 5.64
CA VAL A 107 6.18 -17.05 4.64
C VAL A 107 7.63 -16.98 5.13
N HIS A 108 7.97 -15.89 5.82
CA HIS A 108 9.29 -15.66 6.38
C HIS A 108 9.32 -15.92 7.89
N ASP A 109 10.40 -16.54 8.36
CA ASP A 109 10.57 -16.94 9.77
C ASP A 109 10.35 -15.78 10.76
N PRO A 110 9.26 -15.80 11.56
CA PRO A 110 9.01 -14.78 12.57
C PRO A 110 10.15 -14.61 13.57
N LYS A 111 10.86 -15.70 13.93
CA LYS A 111 12.00 -15.64 14.88
C LYS A 111 13.16 -14.82 14.36
N ARG A 112 13.27 -14.65 13.05
CA ARG A 112 14.36 -13.91 12.40
C ARG A 112 14.01 -12.45 12.13
N TYR A 113 12.74 -12.14 11.87
CA TYR A 113 12.32 -10.82 11.41
C TYR A 113 11.44 -10.06 12.38
N TRP A 114 10.76 -10.73 13.31
CA TRP A 114 9.88 -10.07 14.28
C TRP A 114 10.61 -9.87 15.61
N GLU A 115 10.17 -8.90 16.39
CA GLU A 115 10.71 -8.65 17.73
C GLU A 115 9.59 -8.55 18.76
N VAL A 116 9.77 -9.22 19.89
CA VAL A 116 8.97 -8.99 21.10
C VAL A 116 9.81 -8.11 22.03
N ILE A 117 9.24 -7.01 22.51
CA ILE A 117 9.95 -6.03 23.34
C ILE A 117 9.20 -5.87 24.66
N ASP A 118 9.91 -6.05 25.77
CA ASP A 118 9.49 -5.56 27.09
C ASP A 118 9.64 -4.04 27.06
N ARG A 119 8.52 -3.32 26.91
CA ARG A 119 8.51 -1.86 26.78
C ARG A 119 8.79 -1.16 28.10
N THR A 120 8.66 -1.85 29.22
CA THR A 120 9.00 -1.30 30.54
C THR A 120 10.51 -1.22 30.73
N THR A 121 11.27 -2.20 30.24
CA THR A 121 12.75 -2.19 30.32
C THR A 121 13.43 -1.73 29.04
N GLY A 122 12.74 -1.79 27.90
CA GLY A 122 13.31 -1.61 26.55
C GLY A 122 14.08 -2.83 26.03
N GLU A 123 14.08 -3.95 26.75
CA GLU A 123 14.81 -5.17 26.38
C GLU A 123 14.04 -6.00 25.35
N VAL A 124 14.77 -6.58 24.39
CA VAL A 124 14.21 -7.57 23.47
C VAL A 124 14.05 -8.89 24.21
N VAL A 125 12.86 -9.47 24.12
CA VAL A 125 12.58 -10.79 24.68
C VAL A 125 13.26 -11.86 23.80
N PRO A 126 14.09 -12.75 24.39
CA PRO A 126 14.77 -13.80 23.63
C PRO A 126 13.81 -14.66 22.80
N VAL A 127 14.25 -15.08 21.61
CA VAL A 127 13.42 -15.79 20.62
C VAL A 127 12.89 -17.12 21.14
N GLU A 128 13.60 -17.77 22.04
CA GLU A 128 13.23 -19.02 22.70
C GLU A 128 12.11 -18.85 23.74
N LYS A 129 11.81 -17.61 24.17
CA LYS A 129 10.81 -17.30 25.19
C LYS A 129 9.44 -16.93 24.64
N TRP A 130 9.23 -17.03 23.35
CA TRP A 130 7.91 -16.78 22.79
C TRP A 130 7.58 -17.78 21.70
N THR A 131 6.31 -17.91 21.32
CA THR A 131 5.85 -18.80 20.24
C THR A 131 4.73 -18.10 19.48
N VAL A 132 4.79 -18.17 18.14
CA VAL A 132 3.72 -17.66 17.26
C VAL A 132 2.67 -18.75 17.09
N HIS A 133 1.40 -18.36 17.17
CA HIS A 133 0.22 -19.18 16.91
C HIS A 133 -0.49 -18.58 15.69
N GLU A 134 -0.20 -19.13 14.51
CA GLU A 134 -0.69 -18.60 13.23
C GLU A 134 -2.21 -18.73 13.10
N GLU A 135 -2.80 -19.75 13.73
CA GLU A 135 -4.24 -20.06 13.67
C GLU A 135 -5.14 -18.96 14.24
N ASN A 136 -4.59 -18.12 15.12
CA ASN A 136 -5.34 -17.08 15.82
C ASN A 136 -4.59 -15.73 15.85
N ASN A 137 -3.48 -15.61 15.10
CA ASN A 137 -2.62 -14.42 15.08
C ASN A 137 -2.23 -13.96 16.50
N THR A 138 -1.80 -14.90 17.34
CA THR A 138 -1.31 -14.60 18.69
C THR A 138 0.15 -14.98 18.90
N ILE A 139 0.80 -14.33 19.86
CA ILE A 139 2.10 -14.72 20.39
C ILE A 139 1.97 -14.99 21.87
N THR A 140 2.43 -16.15 22.32
CA THR A 140 2.60 -16.46 23.74
C THR A 140 4.03 -16.17 24.15
N ILE A 141 4.22 -15.44 25.24
CA ILE A 141 5.51 -15.10 25.84
C ILE A 141 5.61 -15.79 27.19
N GLU A 142 6.69 -16.53 27.41
CA GLU A 142 7.01 -17.22 28.66
C GLU A 142 8.05 -16.43 29.48
N GLY A 143 7.92 -16.48 30.80
CA GLY A 143 8.80 -15.77 31.73
C GLY A 143 8.67 -14.25 31.67
N THR A 144 7.46 -13.73 31.44
CA THR A 144 7.15 -12.31 31.57
C THR A 144 7.27 -11.84 33.02
N ARG A 145 7.47 -10.54 33.22
CA ARG A 145 7.49 -9.93 34.54
C ARG A 145 6.12 -9.29 34.81
N PRO A 146 5.42 -9.64 35.90
CA PRO A 146 4.18 -8.97 36.26
C PRO A 146 4.36 -7.45 36.32
N PHE A 147 3.36 -6.74 35.82
CA PHE A 147 3.28 -5.28 35.67
C PHE A 147 4.22 -4.66 34.62
N HIS A 148 4.84 -5.47 33.77
CA HIS A 148 5.54 -4.97 32.58
C HIS A 148 4.62 -4.97 31.36
N GLU A 149 4.86 -4.06 30.43
CA GLU A 149 4.15 -3.98 29.15
C GLU A 149 4.99 -4.57 28.02
N TYR A 150 4.36 -5.35 27.15
CA TYR A 150 5.01 -6.01 26.02
C TYR A 150 4.35 -5.63 24.70
N THR A 151 5.14 -5.58 23.63
CA THR A 151 4.65 -5.41 22.26
C THR A 151 5.33 -6.38 21.32
N VAL A 152 4.67 -6.69 20.21
CA VAL A 152 5.26 -7.39 19.06
C VAL A 152 5.43 -6.40 17.92
N SER A 153 6.63 -6.27 17.37
CA SER A 153 6.89 -5.67 16.06
C SER A 153 6.94 -6.79 15.03
N PHE A 154 6.03 -6.78 14.05
CA PHE A 154 5.83 -7.89 13.12
C PHE A 154 5.62 -7.41 11.69
N LEU A 155 5.99 -8.26 10.74
CA LEU A 155 5.90 -7.97 9.32
C LEU A 155 4.52 -8.40 8.79
N VAL A 156 3.91 -7.54 7.99
CA VAL A 156 2.64 -7.82 7.30
C VAL A 156 2.80 -7.60 5.80
N TYR A 157 2.07 -8.36 5.00
CA TYR A 157 1.76 -8.03 3.62
C TYR A 157 0.63 -6.99 3.57
N ALA A 158 0.77 -5.95 2.74
CA ALA A 158 -0.31 -5.03 2.41
C ALA A 158 -1.12 -5.61 1.25
N ILE A 159 -2.23 -6.27 1.58
CA ILE A 159 -3.09 -6.97 0.60
C ILE A 159 -4.18 -6.07 0.00
N TRP A 160 -4.19 -4.79 0.34
CA TRP A 160 -5.05 -3.78 -0.28
C TRP A 160 -4.33 -2.44 -0.34
N ASP A 161 -4.17 -1.89 -1.55
CA ASP A 161 -3.49 -0.62 -1.80
C ASP A 161 -4.16 0.50 -0.99
N PRO A 162 -3.42 1.24 -0.14
CA PRO A 162 -4.05 2.20 0.78
C PRO A 162 -4.83 3.33 0.10
N THR A 163 -4.39 3.80 -1.07
CA THR A 163 -5.11 4.84 -1.83
C THR A 163 -6.38 4.28 -2.45
N GLN A 164 -6.29 3.11 -3.11
CA GLN A 164 -7.44 2.46 -3.71
C GLN A 164 -8.47 2.07 -2.64
N MET A 165 -8.02 1.56 -1.49
CA MET A 165 -8.87 1.28 -0.32
C MET A 165 -9.57 2.54 0.20
N TYR A 166 -8.83 3.64 0.38
CA TYR A 166 -9.42 4.91 0.81
C TYR A 166 -10.52 5.35 -0.17
N ASN A 167 -10.26 5.31 -1.47
CA ASN A 167 -11.23 5.67 -2.50
C ASN A 167 -12.43 4.71 -2.51
N HIS A 168 -12.18 3.41 -2.37
CA HIS A 168 -13.21 2.38 -2.34
C HIS A 168 -14.18 2.58 -1.16
N ILE A 169 -13.65 2.76 0.05
CA ILE A 169 -14.45 2.98 1.26
C ILE A 169 -15.18 4.32 1.18
N THR A 170 -14.49 5.38 0.77
CA THR A 170 -15.05 6.74 0.73
C THR A 170 -16.20 6.87 -0.28
N ASN A 171 -16.06 6.21 -1.45
CA ASN A 171 -17.04 6.29 -2.53
C ASN A 171 -18.00 5.08 -2.57
N ASN A 172 -17.86 4.14 -1.62
CA ASN A 172 -18.67 2.93 -1.52
C ASN A 172 -18.72 2.14 -2.85
N TRP A 173 -17.55 1.76 -3.36
CA TRP A 173 -17.43 1.06 -4.65
C TRP A 173 -17.99 -0.37 -4.66
N GLY A 174 -18.44 -0.92 -3.52
CA GLY A 174 -19.14 -2.20 -3.46
C GLY A 174 -18.22 -3.36 -3.81
N ASP A 175 -18.57 -4.16 -4.82
CA ASP A 175 -17.84 -5.39 -5.16
C ASP A 175 -16.63 -5.17 -6.09
N VAL A 176 -16.21 -3.92 -6.30
CA VAL A 176 -15.00 -3.62 -7.08
C VAL A 176 -13.80 -4.31 -6.42
N PRO A 177 -13.04 -5.17 -7.13
CA PRO A 177 -11.92 -5.88 -6.55
C PRO A 177 -10.91 -4.95 -5.86
N HIS A 178 -10.38 -5.41 -4.74
CA HIS A 178 -9.37 -4.67 -3.98
C HIS A 178 -8.02 -4.80 -4.69
N ASP A 179 -7.44 -3.67 -5.07
CA ASP A 179 -6.13 -3.67 -5.73
C ASP A 179 -5.06 -4.17 -4.75
N ILE A 180 -4.35 -5.24 -5.09
CA ILE A 180 -3.23 -5.74 -4.30
C ILE A 180 -1.94 -5.04 -4.79
N PRO A 181 -1.23 -4.31 -3.92
CA PRO A 181 0.02 -3.66 -4.28
C PRO A 181 1.19 -4.65 -4.30
N PHE A 182 2.16 -4.42 -5.18
CA PHE A 182 3.34 -5.29 -5.32
C PHE A 182 4.66 -4.52 -5.30
N ASP A 183 5.70 -5.16 -4.75
CA ASP A 183 7.04 -4.61 -4.61
C ASP A 183 7.84 -4.83 -5.90
N VAL A 184 8.03 -3.75 -6.67
CA VAL A 184 8.81 -3.78 -7.94
C VAL A 184 10.29 -4.13 -7.77
N ARG A 185 10.77 -4.30 -6.54
CA ARG A 185 12.08 -4.88 -6.24
C ARG A 185 12.12 -6.37 -6.58
N GLY A 186 10.98 -7.07 -6.45
CA GLY A 186 10.84 -8.47 -6.80
C GLY A 186 11.13 -8.69 -8.28
N PRO A 187 11.88 -9.75 -8.66
CA PRO A 187 12.24 -9.99 -10.05
C PRO A 187 11.04 -10.12 -10.99
N HIS A 188 9.92 -10.73 -10.55
CA HIS A 188 8.74 -10.91 -11.38
C HIS A 188 8.02 -9.57 -11.60
N SER A 189 7.79 -8.82 -10.53
CA SER A 189 7.14 -7.51 -10.52
C SER A 189 7.96 -6.49 -11.30
N ASN A 190 9.29 -6.52 -11.17
CA ASN A 190 10.18 -5.67 -11.93
C ASN A 190 10.03 -5.90 -13.44
N GLN A 191 10.11 -7.17 -13.86
CA GLN A 191 9.98 -7.54 -15.27
C GLN A 191 8.58 -7.23 -15.82
N PHE A 192 7.54 -7.53 -15.04
CA PHE A 192 6.15 -7.26 -15.39
C PHE A 192 5.95 -5.78 -15.65
N MET A 193 6.35 -4.91 -14.73
CA MET A 193 6.14 -3.46 -14.89
C MET A 193 6.88 -2.85 -16.06
N HIS A 194 8.11 -3.31 -16.31
CA HIS A 194 8.87 -2.87 -17.48
C HIS A 194 8.20 -3.29 -18.80
N SER A 195 7.66 -4.51 -18.85
CA SER A 195 7.02 -5.05 -20.05
C SER A 195 5.65 -4.41 -20.27
N TYR A 196 4.87 -4.28 -19.19
CA TYR A 196 3.54 -3.69 -19.21
C TYR A 196 3.58 -2.22 -19.58
N LEU A 197 4.48 -1.39 -19.03
CA LEU A 197 4.58 0.02 -19.42
C LEU A 197 4.84 0.18 -20.92
N LYS A 198 5.74 -0.64 -21.49
CA LYS A 198 6.02 -0.61 -22.94
C LYS A 198 4.79 -0.98 -23.77
N GLN A 199 4.00 -1.93 -23.31
CA GLN A 199 2.79 -2.35 -24.00
C GLN A 199 1.68 -1.31 -23.85
N TRP A 200 1.47 -0.81 -22.63
CA TRP A 200 0.53 0.26 -22.32
C TRP A 200 0.78 1.51 -23.16
N LEU A 201 2.05 1.92 -23.35
CA LEU A 201 2.40 3.05 -24.22
C LEU A 201 1.99 2.84 -25.69
N LYS A 202 1.98 1.59 -26.18
CA LYS A 202 1.50 1.28 -27.54
C LYS A 202 -0.04 1.27 -27.60
N ASP A 203 -0.67 0.81 -26.54
CA ASP A 203 -2.13 0.65 -26.47
C ASP A 203 -2.86 1.97 -26.15
N ASN A 204 -2.14 3.02 -25.76
CA ASN A 204 -2.69 4.34 -25.44
C ASN A 204 -2.06 5.44 -26.33
N PRO A 205 -2.24 5.39 -27.66
CA PRO A 205 -1.63 6.34 -28.58
C PRO A 205 -2.17 7.77 -28.45
N ASP A 206 -3.38 7.94 -27.90
CA ASP A 206 -4.00 9.25 -27.69
C ASP A 206 -3.54 9.93 -26.39
N THR A 207 -2.67 9.30 -25.59
CA THR A 207 -2.12 9.92 -24.37
C THR A 207 -0.99 10.88 -24.71
N ASP A 208 -1.18 12.17 -24.44
CA ASP A 208 -0.11 13.17 -24.52
C ASP A 208 0.80 13.18 -23.29
N VAL A 209 0.21 12.92 -22.10
CA VAL A 209 0.92 12.97 -20.82
C VAL A 209 0.60 11.74 -19.98
N VAL A 210 1.62 10.92 -19.74
CA VAL A 210 1.54 9.83 -18.76
C VAL A 210 1.62 10.39 -17.36
N ARG A 211 0.50 10.33 -16.62
CA ARG A 211 0.41 10.83 -15.25
C ARG A 211 0.63 9.68 -14.29
N PHE A 212 1.90 9.45 -13.92
CA PHE A 212 2.26 8.53 -12.84
C PHE A 212 1.65 8.98 -11.51
N THR A 213 0.80 8.16 -10.89
CA THR A 213 0.18 8.45 -9.58
C THR A 213 0.27 7.26 -8.63
N THR A 214 1.44 6.96 -8.08
CA THR A 214 2.71 7.68 -8.26
C THR A 214 3.73 6.70 -8.81
N PHE A 215 4.65 6.23 -7.99
CA PHE A 215 5.65 5.24 -8.37
C PHE A 215 5.48 3.99 -7.52
N PHE A 216 6.51 3.60 -6.79
CA PHE A 216 6.67 2.24 -6.31
C PHE A 216 6.14 2.01 -4.90
N TYR A 217 6.46 2.91 -3.97
CA TYR A 217 6.13 2.73 -2.56
C TYR A 217 5.16 3.80 -2.11
N HIS A 218 4.13 3.37 -1.38
CA HIS A 218 3.19 4.27 -0.74
C HIS A 218 3.83 4.90 0.51
N PHE A 219 3.42 6.11 0.87
CA PHE A 219 3.73 6.65 2.21
C PHE A 219 3.06 5.78 3.28
N THR A 220 3.52 5.82 4.53
CA THR A 220 2.92 4.95 5.55
C THR A 220 1.46 5.32 5.82
N LEU A 221 0.53 4.43 5.49
CA LEU A 221 -0.89 4.60 5.74
C LEU A 221 -1.52 3.27 6.15
N ILE A 222 -1.90 3.15 7.41
CA ILE A 222 -2.47 1.93 8.00
C ILE A 222 -3.83 2.24 8.60
N PHE A 223 -4.76 1.29 8.49
CA PHE A 223 -6.12 1.40 8.97
C PHE A 223 -6.38 0.48 10.16
N ASN A 224 -7.36 0.85 10.97
CA ASN A 224 -7.83 0.07 12.11
C ASN A 224 -8.97 -0.86 11.70
N ASN A 225 -9.38 -1.73 12.63
CA ASN A 225 -10.46 -2.71 12.45
C ASN A 225 -11.84 -2.12 12.12
N LEU A 226 -12.00 -0.79 12.08
CA LEU A 226 -13.21 -0.09 11.66
C LEU A 226 -13.09 0.54 10.25
N GLY A 227 -12.03 0.23 9.51
CA GLY A 227 -11.74 0.84 8.21
C GLY A 227 -11.43 2.33 8.32
N LYS A 228 -10.93 2.81 9.47
CA LYS A 228 -10.50 4.20 9.67
C LYS A 228 -8.99 4.29 9.78
N GLU A 229 -8.44 5.45 9.43
CA GLU A 229 -7.02 5.74 9.61
C GLU A 229 -6.56 5.42 11.05
N LYS A 230 -5.55 4.55 11.17
CA LYS A 230 -4.88 4.18 12.42
C LYS A 230 -3.56 4.93 12.57
N PHE A 231 -2.82 5.05 11.48
CA PHE A 231 -1.54 5.75 11.44
C PHE A 231 -1.28 6.27 10.03
N VAL A 232 -0.83 7.52 9.94
CA VAL A 232 -0.41 8.16 8.70
C VAL A 232 0.89 8.92 8.91
N ASP A 233 1.84 8.71 8.01
CA ASP A 233 3.01 9.55 7.85
C ASP A 233 3.28 9.75 6.36
N TRP A 234 3.03 10.97 5.88
CA TRP A 234 3.12 11.33 4.47
C TRP A 234 4.55 11.28 3.92
N PHE A 235 5.56 11.33 4.79
CA PHE A 235 6.97 11.19 4.44
C PHE A 235 7.55 9.85 4.89
N GLY A 236 6.71 9.00 5.48
CA GLY A 236 7.10 7.73 6.06
C GLY A 236 7.47 6.70 5.01
N TYR A 237 8.56 5.98 5.27
CA TYR A 237 9.05 4.87 4.45
C TYR A 237 8.61 3.50 4.97
N GLY A 238 7.57 3.45 5.81
CA GLY A 238 7.12 2.22 6.47
C GLY A 238 6.70 1.14 5.47
N ALA A 239 6.13 1.53 4.33
CA ALA A 239 5.72 0.61 3.26
C ALA A 239 6.80 0.37 2.19
N SER A 240 8.07 0.61 2.51
CA SER A 240 9.21 0.35 1.62
C SER A 240 10.15 -0.74 2.13
N VAL A 241 9.70 -1.50 3.13
CA VAL A 241 10.44 -2.65 3.66
C VAL A 241 9.95 -3.93 2.99
N SER A 242 10.86 -4.89 2.85
CA SER A 242 10.55 -6.27 2.52
C SER A 242 11.70 -7.13 3.02
N VAL A 243 11.50 -8.44 3.19
CA VAL A 243 12.60 -9.33 3.57
C VAL A 243 13.75 -9.23 2.56
N ALA A 244 13.43 -9.16 1.26
CA ALA A 244 14.42 -8.93 0.20
C ALA A 244 15.17 -7.59 0.34
N ALA A 245 14.49 -6.52 0.78
CA ALA A 245 15.13 -5.22 1.04
C ALA A 245 16.02 -5.27 2.29
N LEU A 246 15.55 -5.89 3.38
CA LEU A 246 16.28 -6.02 4.66
C LEU A 246 17.56 -6.84 4.50
N GLU A 247 17.50 -7.97 3.80
CA GLU A 247 18.66 -8.82 3.56
C GLU A 247 19.68 -8.14 2.64
N ALA A 248 19.22 -7.42 1.61
CA ALA A 248 20.11 -6.64 0.76
C ALA A 248 20.77 -5.47 1.51
N PHE A 249 20.03 -4.79 2.39
CA PHE A 249 20.58 -3.78 3.28
C PHE A 249 21.68 -4.38 4.18
N ALA A 250 21.40 -5.51 4.82
CA ALA A 250 22.36 -6.15 5.72
C ALA A 250 23.63 -6.57 5.00
N LYS A 251 23.51 -7.11 3.79
CA LYS A 251 24.65 -7.44 2.92
C LYS A 251 25.48 -6.20 2.56
N GLU A 252 24.82 -5.11 2.20
CA GLU A 252 25.48 -3.87 1.76
C GLU A 252 26.12 -3.09 2.92
N LYS A 253 25.48 -3.09 4.09
CA LYS A 253 25.90 -2.26 5.24
C LYS A 253 26.66 -3.02 6.31
N GLY A 254 26.64 -4.34 6.28
CA GLY A 254 27.34 -5.19 7.26
C GLY A 254 26.66 -5.27 8.63
N TYR A 255 25.43 -4.77 8.77
CA TYR A 255 24.61 -4.90 9.98
C TYR A 255 23.12 -5.00 9.64
N ARG A 256 22.33 -5.65 10.51
CA ARG A 256 20.89 -5.81 10.33
C ARG A 256 20.14 -4.65 10.98
N LEU A 257 19.10 -4.15 10.32
CA LEU A 257 18.08 -3.33 10.97
C LEU A 257 17.23 -4.22 11.90
N ARG A 258 16.72 -3.61 12.96
CA ARG A 258 15.73 -4.21 13.86
C ARG A 258 14.32 -3.90 13.35
N ALA A 259 13.34 -4.67 13.83
CA ALA A 259 11.93 -4.44 13.60
C ALA A 259 11.41 -3.18 14.32
#